data_AF-A0A7Y3K9L5-F1
#
_entry.id   AF-A0A7Y3K9L5-F1
#
_cell.length_a   1.000
_cell.length_b   1.000
_cell.length_c   1.000
_cell.angle_alpha   90.00
_cell.angle_beta   90.00
_cell.angle_gamma   90.00
#
_symmetry.space_group_name_H-M   'P 1'
#
loop_
_entity.id
_entity.type
_entity.pdbx_description
1 polymer ?
#
loop_
_entity_poly.entity_id
_entity_poly.type
_entity_poly.pdbx_seq_one_letter_code
_entity_poly.pdbx_strand_id
1 'polypeptide(L)'
;MKMKNINPLEQHVEKVVAVVVVLLVAWLCYRNIFQDPDAVVLPGSMSGKVMPGRVGEKINQAVDTLRRSVKDAESSANVQRGVIPDYQQIYTLSQIQPLASALTQLPAVPFGPRNQPLQNTINPVAKNWVFHVPRVPRLTELKAVQGRGVATDTPVPQDIHWVELTAIFPLTRWHKSLAGGSHLKADESGLPRSYRRTTFYRVQVRRQPRLPSGQWGPWVPVKGTYLQPLPQVDLSHATPRQIAAALGLLDQARSQIITPAFHTLEATRHLIAPVNQPQPPVVPQPGPGGVPPFRGGFPPRPGAFNNGPAGAGGAQAAMARMLQMQRMQQLQRARQQQQILQQQMQQQQMQEQQMQQNNGVLQEPPQGAGVSGGNGAGLTDIPVIFYDQTALPGEQYRYEMRVVLYNPVFEFPYHLTDPAAKSQAWLVSAWSKPTKSVKIRQSEYFFLVSSQLGSQGQASFRIFKWVQNVWTVADEWVAPGQAIGNVQQVPLMNNVTGALQNQPVNFSTGYTLVDAKENASGSSLTIVVEHPNGSLSLRTSAWDAANPEQSRLNARVTQTGIAPTPVVPGVPKP
;
A
#
# COMPACT_ATOMS: atom_id res chain seq x y z
N MET A 1 -22.81 -19.62 -77.55
CA MET A 1 -23.41 -19.12 -76.30
C MET A 1 -23.05 -17.65 -76.13
N LYS A 2 -24.05 -16.76 -76.18
CA LYS A 2 -23.88 -15.30 -76.05
C LYS A 2 -23.67 -14.97 -74.56
N MET A 3 -22.48 -14.53 -74.17
CA MET A 3 -22.27 -13.98 -72.83
C MET A 3 -22.82 -12.55 -72.77
N LYS A 4 -23.59 -12.32 -71.70
CA LYS A 4 -24.41 -11.15 -71.42
C LYS A 4 -23.58 -9.87 -71.22
N ASN A 5 -24.18 -8.75 -71.62
CA ASN A 5 -23.82 -7.38 -71.24
C ASN A 5 -23.38 -7.30 -69.77
N ILE A 6 -22.10 -7.03 -69.54
CA ILE A 6 -21.60 -6.57 -68.24
C ILE A 6 -21.61 -5.04 -68.29
N ASN A 7 -22.22 -4.42 -67.28
CA ASN A 7 -22.47 -3.00 -67.22
C ASN A 7 -21.13 -2.24 -67.04
N PRO A 8 -20.79 -1.24 -67.88
CA PRO A 8 -19.48 -0.56 -67.83
C PRO A 8 -19.20 0.15 -66.49
N LEU A 9 -20.23 0.41 -65.69
CA LEU A 9 -20.10 0.96 -64.34
C LEU A 9 -19.39 -0.01 -63.39
N GLU A 10 -19.63 -1.32 -63.49
CA GLU A 10 -19.07 -2.32 -62.58
C GLU A 10 -17.55 -2.47 -62.76
N GLN A 11 -17.06 -2.25 -63.98
CA GLN A 11 -15.64 -2.29 -64.31
C GLN A 11 -14.86 -1.07 -63.79
N HIS A 12 -15.53 -0.03 -63.27
CA HIS A 12 -14.88 1.19 -62.78
C HIS A 12 -15.02 1.37 -61.26
N VAL A 13 -15.90 0.61 -60.60
CA VAL A 13 -16.06 0.65 -59.14
C VAL A 13 -14.73 0.36 -58.43
N GLU A 14 -13.98 -0.66 -58.89
CA GLU A 14 -12.70 -1.03 -58.27
C GLU A 14 -11.68 0.12 -58.31
N LYS A 15 -11.58 0.84 -59.43
CA LYS A 15 -10.65 1.97 -59.59
C LYS A 15 -11.04 3.15 -58.71
N VAL A 16 -12.34 3.43 -58.60
CA VAL A 16 -12.85 4.50 -57.73
C VAL A 16 -12.58 4.17 -56.26
N VAL A 17 -12.80 2.93 -55.84
CA VAL A 17 -12.50 2.49 -54.46
C VAL A 17 -11.00 2.61 -54.16
N ALA A 18 -10.13 2.19 -55.08
CA ALA A 18 -8.69 2.32 -54.89
C ALA A 18 -8.23 3.77 -54.71
N VAL A 19 -8.77 4.71 -55.49
CA VAL A 19 -8.45 6.14 -55.38
C VAL A 19 -8.92 6.71 -54.03
N VAL A 20 -10.12 6.35 -53.59
CA VAL A 20 -10.66 6.81 -52.29
C VAL A 20 -9.82 6.29 -51.13
N VAL A 21 -9.36 5.03 -51.17
CA VAL A 21 -8.49 4.46 -50.13
C VAL A 21 -7.15 5.19 -50.07
N VAL A 22 -6.53 5.50 -51.21
CA VAL A 22 -5.26 6.24 -51.24
C VAL A 22 -5.42 7.65 -50.66
N LEU A 23 -6.48 8.35 -51.02
CA LEU A 23 -6.77 9.68 -50.47
C LEU A 23 -7.03 9.65 -48.96
N LEU A 24 -7.75 8.63 -48.47
CA LEU A 24 -7.99 8.44 -47.04
C LEU A 24 -6.68 8.20 -46.27
N VAL A 25 -5.80 7.34 -46.79
CA VAL A 25 -4.49 7.07 -46.19
C VAL A 25 -3.61 8.31 -46.21
N ALA A 26 -3.57 9.04 -47.32
CA ALA A 26 -2.81 10.30 -47.41
C ALA A 26 -3.33 11.34 -46.40
N TRP A 27 -4.64 11.46 -46.22
CA TRP A 27 -5.24 12.35 -45.24
C TRP A 27 -4.93 11.92 -43.79
N LEU A 28 -4.99 10.62 -43.48
CA LEU A 28 -4.61 10.10 -42.16
C LEU A 28 -3.14 10.34 -41.85
N CYS A 29 -2.25 10.13 -42.83
CA CYS A 29 -0.83 10.46 -42.71
C CYS A 29 -0.63 11.96 -42.51
N TYR A 30 -1.34 12.80 -43.27
CA TYR A 30 -1.26 14.25 -43.11
C TYR A 30 -1.68 14.69 -41.70
N ARG A 31 -2.81 14.17 -41.21
CA ARG A 31 -3.34 14.50 -39.89
C ARG A 31 -2.42 14.03 -38.75
N ASN A 32 -2.00 12.77 -38.77
CA ASN A 32 -1.20 12.18 -37.68
C ASN A 32 0.26 12.67 -37.68
N ILE A 33 0.84 12.94 -38.85
CA ILE A 33 2.26 13.32 -38.92
C ILE A 33 2.44 14.84 -38.80
N PHE A 34 1.53 15.64 -39.38
CA PHE A 34 1.73 17.08 -39.50
C PHE A 34 0.85 17.94 -38.60
N GLN A 35 -0.35 17.49 -38.18
CA GLN A 35 -1.24 18.30 -37.35
C GLN A 35 -1.10 18.04 -35.85
N ASP A 36 -0.81 16.80 -35.43
CA ASP A 36 -0.70 16.43 -34.01
C ASP A 36 0.60 15.65 -33.72
N PRO A 37 1.80 16.29 -33.74
CA PRO A 37 3.00 15.62 -33.28
C PRO A 37 2.83 15.29 -31.78
N ASP A 38 2.87 14.00 -31.44
CA ASP A 38 2.68 13.46 -30.09
C ASP A 38 3.46 14.30 -29.05
N ALA A 39 2.74 15.19 -28.40
CA ALA A 39 3.30 16.06 -27.39
C ALA A 39 3.31 15.33 -26.06
N VAL A 40 4.50 15.05 -25.54
CA VAL A 40 4.68 14.35 -24.28
C VAL A 40 4.28 15.29 -23.14
N VAL A 41 3.28 14.88 -22.36
CA VAL A 41 2.87 15.62 -21.15
C VAL A 41 3.76 15.18 -19.99
N LEU A 42 4.67 16.07 -19.57
CA LEU A 42 5.50 15.86 -18.40
C LEU A 42 4.73 16.25 -17.12
N PRO A 43 4.61 15.36 -16.12
CA PRO A 43 3.96 15.68 -14.86
C PRO A 43 4.70 16.82 -14.14
N GLY A 44 3.99 17.91 -13.81
CA GLY A 44 4.52 19.07 -13.10
C GLY A 44 4.81 20.32 -13.95
N SER A 45 4.69 20.27 -15.29
CA SER A 45 4.81 21.47 -16.12
C SER A 45 3.48 22.23 -16.17
N MET A 46 3.40 23.41 -15.55
CA MET A 46 2.21 24.29 -15.60
C MET A 46 1.87 24.81 -17.00
N SER A 47 2.79 24.67 -17.94
CA SER A 47 2.60 24.99 -19.36
C SER A 47 2.59 23.67 -20.13
N GLY A 48 1.43 23.34 -20.71
CA GLY A 48 1.13 22.06 -21.35
C GLY A 48 2.05 21.71 -22.52
N LYS A 49 2.02 20.42 -22.87
CA LYS A 49 2.54 19.79 -24.11
C LYS A 49 3.95 20.26 -24.51
N VAL A 50 4.97 19.49 -24.11
CA VAL A 50 6.37 19.76 -24.50
C VAL A 50 6.67 19.02 -25.81
N MET A 51 7.18 19.74 -26.82
CA MET A 51 7.61 19.13 -28.07
C MET A 51 8.79 18.16 -27.84
N PRO A 52 8.86 17.02 -28.54
CA PRO A 52 9.90 15.99 -28.35
C PRO A 52 11.34 16.53 -28.35
N GLY A 53 11.64 17.51 -29.21
CA GLY A 53 12.95 18.15 -29.30
C GLY A 53 13.35 19.00 -28.09
N ARG A 54 12.41 19.38 -27.22
CA ARG A 54 12.63 20.21 -26.03
C ARG A 54 12.45 19.47 -24.70
N VAL A 55 12.17 18.17 -24.76
CA VAL A 55 12.03 17.33 -23.56
C VAL A 55 13.34 17.31 -22.76
N GLY A 56 14.48 17.20 -23.43
CA GLY A 56 15.80 17.23 -22.79
C GLY A 56 16.09 18.53 -22.04
N GLU A 57 15.77 19.68 -22.63
CA GLU A 57 15.94 21.00 -21.98
C GLU A 57 15.07 21.14 -20.73
N LYS A 58 13.80 20.74 -20.82
CA LYS A 58 12.85 20.80 -19.68
C LYS A 58 13.28 19.86 -18.54
N ILE A 59 13.78 18.67 -18.86
CA ILE A 59 14.31 17.73 -17.86
C ILE A 59 15.53 18.33 -17.16
N ASN A 60 16.47 18.89 -17.92
CA ASN A 60 17.67 19.51 -17.34
C ASN A 60 17.31 20.73 -16.47
N GLN A 61 16.35 21.56 -16.88
CA GLN A 61 15.84 22.65 -16.05
C GLN A 61 15.20 22.14 -14.75
N ALA A 62 14.41 21.06 -14.80
CA ALA A 62 13.81 20.48 -13.61
C ALA A 62 14.86 19.90 -12.65
N VAL A 63 15.87 19.20 -13.19
CA VAL A 63 17.01 18.67 -12.41
C VAL A 63 17.80 19.80 -11.75
N ASP A 64 18.08 20.89 -12.48
CA ASP A 64 18.81 22.03 -11.92
C ASP A 64 18.01 22.74 -10.83
N THR A 65 16.69 22.85 -11.00
CA THR A 65 15.80 23.46 -9.99
C THR A 65 15.79 22.60 -8.73
N LEU A 66 15.73 21.28 -8.87
CA LEU A 66 15.80 20.33 -7.75
C LEU A 66 17.17 20.37 -7.06
N ARG A 67 18.25 20.48 -7.82
CA ARG A 67 19.61 20.58 -7.27
C ARG A 67 19.81 21.85 -6.46
N ARG A 68 19.21 22.97 -6.91
CA ARG A 68 19.19 24.23 -6.14
C ARG A 68 18.37 24.09 -4.87
N SER A 69 17.16 23.52 -4.93
CA SER A 69 16.35 23.36 -3.71
C SER A 69 16.98 22.43 -2.68
N VAL A 70 17.67 21.37 -3.10
CA VAL A 70 18.46 20.50 -2.20
C VAL A 70 19.62 21.28 -1.58
N LYS A 71 20.38 22.05 -2.37
CA LYS A 71 21.50 22.84 -1.87
C LYS A 71 21.06 23.95 -0.91
N ASP A 72 19.92 24.58 -1.18
CA ASP A 72 19.30 25.58 -0.31
C ASP A 72 18.79 24.94 1.00
N ALA A 73 18.26 23.72 0.93
CA ALA A 73 17.89 22.93 2.11
C ALA A 73 19.11 22.50 2.93
N GLU A 74 20.21 22.09 2.30
CA GLU A 74 21.47 21.73 2.97
C GLU A 74 22.15 22.94 3.62
N SER A 75 22.13 24.11 2.98
CA SER A 75 22.65 25.35 3.56
C SER A 75 21.76 25.89 4.68
N SER A 76 20.46 25.61 4.65
CA SER A 76 19.54 25.82 5.78
C SER A 76 19.73 24.80 6.91
N ALA A 77 20.33 23.64 6.64
CA ALA A 77 20.62 22.58 7.63
C ALA A 77 21.93 22.82 8.40
N ASN A 78 22.66 23.90 8.12
CA ASN A 78 23.84 24.32 8.89
C ASN A 78 23.50 25.29 10.04
N VAL A 79 22.22 25.36 10.43
CA VAL A 79 21.82 25.81 11.76
C VAL A 79 22.41 24.81 12.75
N GLN A 80 23.28 25.29 13.63
CA GLN A 80 24.02 24.52 14.65
C GLN A 80 23.27 23.26 15.07
N ARG A 81 23.85 22.07 14.80
CA ARG A 81 23.42 20.82 15.43
C ARG A 81 23.58 20.98 16.94
N GLY A 82 22.55 21.52 17.58
CA GLY A 82 22.38 21.41 19.01
C GLY A 82 22.40 19.93 19.33
N VAL A 83 23.29 19.53 20.24
CA VAL A 83 23.33 18.20 20.83
C VAL A 83 21.89 17.84 21.19
N ILE A 84 21.32 16.84 20.52
CA ILE A 84 19.99 16.33 20.85
C ILE A 84 20.12 15.86 22.30
N PRO A 85 19.44 16.48 23.26
CA PRO A 85 19.61 16.10 24.64
C PRO A 85 19.11 14.67 24.81
N ASP A 86 19.87 13.87 25.53
CA ASP A 86 19.42 12.55 25.95
C ASP A 86 18.19 12.74 26.86
N TYR A 87 17.00 12.53 26.28
CA TYR A 87 15.72 12.73 26.96
C TYR A 87 15.53 11.75 28.12
N GLN A 88 16.21 10.60 28.11
CA GLN A 88 16.26 9.71 29.27
C GLN A 88 17.03 10.36 30.41
N GLN A 89 18.17 11.01 30.14
CA GLN A 89 18.88 11.79 31.16
C GLN A 89 18.08 12.97 31.67
N ILE A 90 17.39 13.74 30.81
CA ILE A 90 16.55 14.87 31.26
C ILE A 90 15.35 14.39 32.08
N TYR A 91 14.71 13.30 31.68
CA TYR A 91 13.61 12.72 32.45
C TYR A 91 14.09 12.20 33.81
N THR A 92 15.26 11.55 33.85
CA THR A 92 15.86 11.05 35.09
C THR A 92 16.36 12.20 35.99
N LEU A 93 16.95 13.26 35.41
CA LEU A 93 17.36 14.46 36.15
C LEU A 93 16.15 15.27 36.67
N SER A 94 15.05 15.31 35.94
CA SER A 94 13.81 15.98 36.39
C SER A 94 13.03 15.20 37.45
N GLN A 95 13.25 13.90 37.57
CA GLN A 95 12.76 13.12 38.72
C GLN A 95 13.67 13.22 39.95
N ILE A 96 14.98 13.48 39.78
CA ILE A 96 15.96 13.40 40.87
C ILE A 96 16.38 14.79 41.39
N GLN A 97 16.22 15.88 40.63
CA GLN A 97 16.48 17.23 41.13
C GLN A 97 15.19 17.96 41.54
N PRO A 98 15.04 18.38 42.83
CA PRO A 98 13.95 19.26 43.20
C PRO A 98 14.06 20.57 42.41
N LEU A 99 12.96 21.00 41.80
CA LEU A 99 12.81 22.19 40.94
C LEU A 99 13.41 23.49 41.53
N ALA A 100 13.73 23.51 42.83
CA ALA A 100 14.31 24.63 43.55
C ALA A 100 15.71 25.04 43.05
N SER A 101 16.58 24.10 42.63
CA SER A 101 17.97 24.43 42.24
C SER A 101 18.10 25.05 40.84
N ALA A 102 17.18 24.72 39.93
CA ALA A 102 17.14 25.32 38.59
C ALA A 102 16.59 26.76 38.59
N LEU A 103 15.81 27.14 39.61
CA LEU A 103 15.20 28.48 39.71
C LEU A 103 16.16 29.55 40.21
N THR A 104 17.27 29.18 40.87
CA THR A 104 18.26 30.14 41.41
C THR A 104 19.21 30.73 40.37
N GLN A 105 19.23 30.23 39.13
CA GLN A 105 20.17 30.69 38.10
C GLN A 105 19.57 31.62 37.04
N LEU A 106 18.27 31.94 37.11
CA LEU A 106 17.67 32.87 36.14
C LEU A 106 17.90 34.33 36.54
N PRO A 107 18.40 35.19 35.64
CA PRO A 107 18.60 36.61 35.92
C PRO A 107 17.27 37.26 36.30
N ALA A 108 17.30 38.09 37.35
CA ALA A 108 16.14 38.78 37.88
C ALA A 108 15.51 39.67 36.79
N VAL A 109 14.36 39.24 36.26
CA VAL A 109 13.53 40.10 35.41
C VAL A 109 12.95 41.19 36.31
N PRO A 110 13.12 42.49 36.00
CA PRO A 110 12.61 43.56 36.83
C PRO A 110 11.08 43.49 36.84
N PHE A 111 10.51 43.08 37.96
CA PHE A 111 9.09 43.25 38.23
C PHE A 111 8.83 44.74 38.45
N GLY A 112 7.76 45.25 37.83
CA GLY A 112 7.29 46.61 38.06
C GLY A 112 7.06 46.91 39.54
N PRO A 113 6.96 48.20 39.92
CA PRO A 113 6.91 48.65 41.31
C PRO A 113 5.83 47.91 42.11
N ARG A 114 6.24 47.35 43.26
CA ARG A 114 5.51 46.38 44.11
C ARG A 114 4.14 46.84 44.64
N ASN A 115 3.76 48.10 44.41
CA ASN A 115 2.59 48.73 45.02
C ASN A 115 1.73 49.54 44.02
N GLN A 116 1.93 49.40 42.71
CA GLN A 116 0.89 49.88 41.80
C GLN A 116 -0.25 48.85 41.87
N PRO A 117 -1.44 49.22 42.38
CA PRO A 117 -2.59 48.34 42.22
C PRO A 117 -2.67 48.04 40.74
N LEU A 118 -2.70 46.76 40.37
CA LEU A 118 -3.06 46.38 39.00
C LEU A 118 -4.37 47.11 38.75
N GLN A 119 -4.31 48.23 38.01
CA GLN A 119 -5.49 48.87 37.48
C GLN A 119 -6.03 47.79 36.57
N ASN A 120 -6.95 47.01 37.13
CA ASN A 120 -7.80 46.10 36.43
C ASN A 120 -8.69 47.03 35.59
N THR A 121 -8.13 47.57 34.51
CA THR A 121 -8.86 48.04 33.33
C THR A 121 -9.48 46.79 32.70
N ILE A 122 -10.29 46.08 33.49
CA ILE A 122 -11.32 45.19 33.00
C ILE A 122 -12.21 46.14 32.23
N ASN A 123 -12.01 46.14 30.92
CA ASN A 123 -12.77 46.94 29.99
C ASN A 123 -14.26 46.67 30.30
N PRO A 124 -15.04 47.65 30.78
CA PRO A 124 -16.41 47.42 31.29
C PRO A 124 -17.37 46.87 30.22
N VAL A 125 -16.93 46.83 28.97
CA VAL A 125 -17.62 46.27 27.80
C VAL A 125 -17.89 44.76 27.93
N ALA A 126 -17.11 44.00 28.71
CA ALA A 126 -17.30 42.54 28.83
C ALA A 126 -18.40 42.10 29.82
N LYS A 127 -19.01 43.03 30.57
CA LYS A 127 -19.83 42.70 31.76
C LYS A 127 -21.15 41.97 31.45
N ASN A 128 -21.63 41.99 30.20
CA ASN A 128 -22.91 41.39 29.81
C ASN A 128 -22.79 40.26 28.77
N TRP A 129 -21.60 39.71 28.55
CA TRP A 129 -21.45 38.62 27.58
C TRP A 129 -21.94 37.32 28.19
N VAL A 130 -23.04 36.81 27.64
CA VAL A 130 -23.55 35.48 27.94
C VAL A 130 -22.96 34.53 26.90
N PHE A 131 -22.15 33.59 27.36
CA PHE A 131 -21.55 32.58 26.49
C PHE A 131 -22.37 31.29 26.51
N HIS A 132 -22.44 30.63 25.36
CA HIS A 132 -23.04 29.31 25.21
C HIS A 132 -21.95 28.26 25.02
N VAL A 133 -22.25 27.04 25.47
CA VAL A 133 -21.38 25.89 25.24
C VAL A 133 -21.46 25.51 23.77
N PRO A 134 -20.34 25.56 23.02
CA PRO A 134 -20.38 25.26 21.60
C PRO A 134 -20.67 23.77 21.39
N ARG A 135 -21.54 23.48 20.43
CA ARG A 135 -21.81 22.10 20.01
C ARG A 135 -20.74 21.65 19.02
N VAL A 136 -20.05 20.56 19.34
CA VAL A 136 -19.06 19.97 18.42
C VAL A 136 -19.79 19.28 17.28
N PRO A 137 -19.56 19.70 16.02
CA PRO A 137 -20.26 19.09 14.90
C PRO A 137 -19.82 17.64 14.71
N ARG A 138 -20.75 16.81 14.22
CA ARG A 138 -20.48 15.44 13.80
C ARG A 138 -19.50 15.44 12.62
N LEU A 139 -18.53 14.51 12.64
CA LEU A 139 -17.66 14.25 11.49
C LEU A 139 -18.47 13.79 10.26
N THR A 140 -18.08 14.27 9.08
CA THR A 140 -18.70 13.94 7.79
C THR A 140 -17.74 13.14 6.91
N GLU A 141 -18.27 12.47 5.89
CA GLU A 141 -17.47 11.80 4.86
C GLU A 141 -16.44 10.77 5.38
N LEU A 142 -16.76 10.03 6.45
CA LEU A 142 -15.87 8.99 6.96
C LEU A 142 -15.67 7.90 5.89
N LYS A 143 -14.43 7.77 5.44
CA LYS A 143 -13.92 6.76 4.51
C LYS A 143 -12.96 5.83 5.25
N ALA A 144 -12.90 4.58 4.82
CA ALA A 144 -11.99 3.58 5.35
C ALA A 144 -11.25 2.88 4.20
N VAL A 145 -9.93 2.86 4.27
CA VAL A 145 -9.05 2.25 3.27
C VAL A 145 -8.13 1.27 4.00
N GLN A 146 -8.10 0.01 3.56
CA GLN A 146 -7.16 -0.95 4.11
C GLN A 146 -5.80 -0.86 3.43
N GLY A 147 -4.75 -1.22 4.17
CA GLY A 147 -3.41 -1.41 3.65
C GLY A 147 -2.66 -2.50 4.40
N ARG A 148 -1.41 -2.70 3.97
CA ARG A 148 -0.44 -3.56 4.63
C ARG A 148 0.87 -2.79 4.75
N GLY A 149 1.66 -3.13 5.74
CA GLY A 149 3.00 -2.61 5.92
C GLY A 149 3.82 -3.54 6.78
N VAL A 150 5.04 -3.11 7.08
CA VAL A 150 5.96 -3.82 7.96
C VAL A 150 6.25 -2.92 9.15
N ALA A 151 5.99 -3.40 10.35
CA ALA A 151 6.40 -2.77 11.59
C ALA A 151 7.88 -3.08 11.84
N THR A 152 8.70 -2.04 12.00
CA THR A 152 10.16 -2.12 12.17
C THR A 152 10.62 -1.78 13.59
N ASP A 153 9.68 -1.47 14.49
CA ASP A 153 9.93 -1.20 15.90
C ASP A 153 10.18 -2.47 16.73
N THR A 154 9.92 -3.65 16.15
CA THR A 154 10.26 -4.95 16.74
C THR A 154 11.57 -5.51 16.15
N PRO A 155 12.37 -6.25 16.93
CA PRO A 155 13.62 -6.86 16.45
C PRO A 155 13.44 -7.77 15.22
N VAL A 156 12.26 -8.39 15.12
CA VAL A 156 11.82 -9.14 13.95
C VAL A 156 10.78 -8.31 13.23
N PRO A 157 10.97 -7.92 11.95
CA PRO A 157 9.96 -7.16 11.22
C PRO A 157 8.64 -7.93 11.17
N GLN A 158 7.55 -7.30 11.58
CA GLN A 158 6.21 -7.91 11.61
C GLN A 158 5.32 -7.30 10.54
N ASP A 159 4.67 -8.13 9.73
CA ASP A 159 3.64 -7.66 8.81
C ASP A 159 2.40 -7.21 9.57
N ILE A 160 2.02 -5.95 9.35
CA ILE A 160 0.84 -5.34 9.94
C ILE A 160 -0.20 -5.07 8.87
N HIS A 161 -1.44 -5.38 9.20
CA HIS A 161 -2.60 -4.92 8.45
C HIS A 161 -3.14 -3.69 9.13
N TRP A 162 -3.44 -2.68 8.34
CA TRP A 162 -3.97 -1.42 8.86
C TRP A 162 -5.18 -0.96 8.10
N VAL A 163 -6.03 -0.18 8.76
CA VAL A 163 -7.12 0.57 8.13
C VAL A 163 -6.94 2.04 8.42
N GLU A 164 -6.74 2.83 7.35
CA GLU A 164 -6.77 4.28 7.41
C GLU A 164 -8.22 4.76 7.37
N LEU A 165 -8.59 5.55 8.36
CA LEU A 165 -9.88 6.20 8.48
C LEU A 165 -9.68 7.69 8.25
N THR A 166 -10.42 8.24 7.30
CA THR A 166 -10.36 9.67 6.97
C THR A 166 -11.76 10.25 7.01
N ALA A 167 -11.97 11.30 7.81
CA ALA A 167 -13.23 12.05 7.86
C ALA A 167 -12.98 13.55 7.80
N ILE A 168 -14.04 14.31 7.57
CA ILE A 168 -14.00 15.77 7.50
C ILE A 168 -14.63 16.35 8.77
N PHE A 169 -13.89 17.24 9.44
CA PHE A 169 -14.39 18.06 10.52
C PHE A 169 -14.90 19.39 9.95
N PRO A 170 -16.22 19.67 10.02
CA PRO A 170 -16.81 20.84 9.36
C PRO A 170 -16.53 22.11 10.17
N LEU A 171 -15.39 22.75 9.90
CA LEU A 171 -14.85 23.87 10.67
C LEU A 171 -15.80 25.06 10.66
N THR A 172 -16.46 25.30 9.52
CA THR A 172 -17.48 26.36 9.39
C THR A 172 -18.65 26.15 10.36
N ARG A 173 -19.11 24.91 10.56
CA ARG A 173 -20.21 24.63 11.51
C ARG A 173 -19.76 24.77 12.96
N TRP A 174 -18.50 24.43 13.25
CA TRP A 174 -17.91 24.64 14.56
C TRP A 174 -17.77 26.13 14.89
N HIS A 175 -17.28 26.96 13.97
CA HIS A 175 -17.22 28.41 14.16
C HIS A 175 -18.60 29.02 14.34
N LYS A 176 -19.60 28.56 13.57
CA LYS A 176 -21.00 28.97 13.77
C LYS A 176 -21.54 28.56 15.14
N SER A 177 -21.12 27.42 15.70
CA SER A 177 -21.57 27.01 17.04
C SER A 177 -20.87 27.78 18.16
N LEU A 178 -19.63 28.25 17.93
CA LEU A 178 -18.94 29.21 18.82
C LEU A 178 -19.61 30.59 18.82
N ALA A 179 -20.11 31.04 17.66
CA ALA A 179 -20.86 32.29 17.53
C ALA A 179 -22.33 32.17 17.96
N GLY A 180 -22.81 30.94 18.19
CA GLY A 180 -24.22 30.58 18.32
C GLY A 180 -24.86 31.08 19.61
N GLY A 181 -25.32 32.34 19.59
CA GLY A 181 -26.34 32.87 20.49
C GLY A 181 -26.08 34.30 20.97
N SER A 182 -24.84 34.77 20.92
CA SER A 182 -24.49 36.14 21.28
C SER A 182 -24.67 37.06 20.07
N HIS A 183 -25.39 38.19 20.23
CA HIS A 183 -25.52 39.29 19.26
C HIS A 183 -24.20 39.97 18.86
N LEU A 184 -23.07 39.31 19.07
CA LEU A 184 -21.75 39.73 18.61
C LEU A 184 -21.79 39.74 17.09
N LYS A 185 -22.09 40.90 16.51
CA LYS A 185 -21.79 41.21 15.11
C LYS A 185 -20.33 40.84 14.89
N ALA A 186 -20.03 40.25 13.74
CA ALA A 186 -18.80 39.54 13.40
C ALA A 186 -17.52 40.38 13.34
N ASP A 187 -17.35 41.39 14.21
CA ASP A 187 -16.04 41.93 14.51
C ASP A 187 -15.33 40.91 15.43
N GLU A 188 -14.64 39.95 14.80
CA GLU A 188 -13.91 38.90 15.51
C GLU A 188 -12.95 39.46 16.58
N SER A 189 -12.63 40.77 16.55
CA SER A 189 -11.86 41.54 17.52
C SER A 189 -12.29 41.32 18.98
N GLY A 190 -13.58 41.12 19.26
CA GLY A 190 -14.09 40.98 20.64
C GLY A 190 -13.85 39.62 21.29
N LEU A 191 -13.77 38.53 20.52
CA LEU A 191 -13.65 37.19 21.11
C LEU A 191 -12.27 36.99 21.73
N PRO A 192 -12.17 36.47 22.97
CA PRO A 192 -10.89 36.08 23.57
C PRO A 192 -10.12 35.14 22.64
N ARG A 193 -8.79 35.27 22.62
CA ARG A 193 -7.93 34.43 21.76
C ARG A 193 -8.17 32.93 21.94
N SER A 194 -8.61 32.49 23.13
CA SER A 194 -8.98 31.11 23.41
C SER A 194 -10.18 30.61 22.59
N TYR A 195 -11.15 31.47 22.26
CA TYR A 195 -12.30 31.13 21.42
C TYR A 195 -11.95 31.05 19.93
N ARG A 196 -10.87 31.73 19.51
CA ARG A 196 -10.40 31.70 18.12
C ARG A 196 -9.55 30.49 17.80
N ARG A 197 -9.11 29.73 18.80
CA ARG A 197 -8.23 28.57 18.65
C ARG A 197 -8.98 27.28 18.95
N THR A 198 -9.25 26.49 17.93
CA THR A 198 -9.78 25.13 18.09
C THR A 198 -8.65 24.18 18.46
N THR A 199 -8.76 23.52 19.62
CA THR A 199 -7.78 22.53 20.08
C THR A 199 -8.39 21.13 20.05
N PHE A 200 -7.92 20.30 19.12
CA PHE A 200 -8.25 18.88 19.08
C PHE A 200 -7.49 18.16 20.20
N TYR A 201 -8.20 17.42 21.05
CA TYR A 201 -7.58 16.64 22.12
C TYR A 201 -7.29 15.22 21.64
N ARG A 202 -8.31 14.50 21.18
CA ARG A 202 -8.14 13.14 20.64
C ARG A 202 -9.23 12.75 19.66
N VAL A 203 -8.93 11.75 18.86
CA VAL A 203 -9.89 11.02 18.04
C VAL A 203 -10.28 9.74 18.79
N GLN A 204 -11.57 9.43 18.79
CA GLN A 204 -12.08 8.15 19.29
C GLN A 204 -12.65 7.37 18.13
N VAL A 205 -12.26 6.09 18.06
CA VAL A 205 -12.70 5.16 17.02
C VAL A 205 -13.28 3.92 17.67
N ARG A 206 -14.37 3.42 17.09
CA ARG A 206 -14.93 2.11 17.40
C ARG A 206 -15.23 1.36 16.11
N ARG A 207 -15.15 0.03 16.18
CA ARG A 207 -15.43 -0.86 15.04
C ARG A 207 -16.42 -1.94 15.41
N GLN A 208 -17.12 -2.47 14.41
CA GLN A 208 -17.91 -3.70 14.53
C GLN A 208 -17.31 -4.76 13.61
N PRO A 209 -16.94 -5.93 14.13
CA PRO A 209 -16.60 -7.08 13.29
C PRO A 209 -17.87 -7.70 12.70
N ARG A 210 -17.78 -8.24 11.49
CA ARG A 210 -18.84 -9.04 10.88
C ARG A 210 -18.70 -10.48 11.37
N LEU A 211 -19.73 -10.99 12.04
CA LEU A 211 -19.76 -12.35 12.55
C LEU A 211 -19.93 -13.36 11.39
N PRO A 212 -19.60 -14.65 11.59
CA PRO A 212 -19.84 -15.71 10.61
C PRO A 212 -21.31 -15.82 10.16
N SER A 213 -22.27 -15.44 11.02
CA SER A 213 -23.70 -15.35 10.69
C SER A 213 -24.04 -14.25 9.67
N GLY A 214 -23.06 -13.43 9.28
CA GLY A 214 -23.23 -12.27 8.40
C GLY A 214 -23.72 -11.01 9.13
N GLN A 215 -24.15 -11.12 10.39
CA GLN A 215 -24.55 -10.01 11.24
C GLN A 215 -23.34 -9.22 11.79
N TRP A 216 -23.58 -7.99 12.23
CA TRP A 216 -22.55 -7.17 12.86
C TRP A 216 -22.51 -7.43 14.38
N GLY A 217 -21.31 -7.65 14.92
CA GLY A 217 -21.09 -7.77 16.36
C GLY A 217 -21.27 -6.46 17.11
N PRO A 218 -21.00 -6.42 18.43
CA PRO A 218 -21.06 -5.18 19.22
C PRO A 218 -19.97 -4.19 18.80
N TRP A 219 -20.20 -2.90 19.06
CA TRP A 219 -19.17 -1.89 18.87
C TRP A 219 -18.05 -2.09 19.89
N VAL A 220 -16.82 -2.26 19.39
CA VAL A 220 -15.61 -2.41 20.20
C VAL A 220 -14.73 -1.17 20.00
N PRO A 221 -14.22 -0.52 21.07
CA PRO A 221 -13.28 0.57 20.92
C PRO A 221 -11.98 0.08 20.27
N VAL A 222 -11.48 0.84 19.29
CA VAL A 222 -10.19 0.56 18.67
C VAL A 222 -9.10 1.23 19.49
N LYS A 223 -8.14 0.42 19.97
CA LYS A 223 -6.91 0.94 20.57
C LYS A 223 -6.01 1.41 19.43
N GLY A 224 -5.54 2.65 19.48
CA GLY A 224 -4.67 3.20 18.44
C GLY A 224 -4.14 4.56 18.83
N THR A 225 -3.17 5.04 18.05
CA THR A 225 -2.40 6.26 18.26
C THR A 225 -3.31 7.45 18.53
N TYR A 226 -3.47 7.73 19.81
CA TYR A 226 -3.89 9.03 20.29
C TYR A 226 -2.95 10.05 19.62
N LEU A 227 -3.47 11.19 19.16
CA LEU A 227 -2.70 12.41 19.37
C LEU A 227 -2.29 12.34 20.83
N GLN A 228 -0.99 12.13 21.13
CA GLN A 228 -0.53 11.82 22.49
C GLN A 228 -1.36 12.66 23.45
N PRO A 229 -2.08 12.06 24.42
CA PRO A 229 -2.84 12.87 25.35
C PRO A 229 -1.84 13.89 25.89
N LEU A 230 -2.14 15.17 25.67
CA LEU A 230 -1.36 16.26 26.22
C LEU A 230 -1.10 15.88 27.69
N PRO A 231 0.16 15.91 28.16
CA PRO A 231 0.46 15.50 29.53
C PRO A 231 -0.54 16.19 30.46
N GLN A 232 -1.24 15.40 31.28
CA GLN A 232 -2.15 15.96 32.26
C GLN A 232 -1.30 16.66 33.30
N VAL A 233 -1.13 17.96 33.13
CA VAL A 233 -0.50 18.81 34.14
C VAL A 233 -1.59 19.17 35.12
N ASP A 234 -1.45 18.71 36.37
CA ASP A 234 -2.32 19.16 37.46
C ASP A 234 -2.04 20.64 37.74
N LEU A 235 -2.95 21.50 37.28
CA LEU A 235 -2.83 22.95 37.45
C LEU A 235 -3.46 23.46 38.74
N SER A 236 -4.09 22.59 39.55
CA SER A 236 -4.80 23.00 40.77
C SER A 236 -3.88 23.67 41.80
N HIS A 237 -2.58 23.38 41.73
CA HIS A 237 -1.54 23.97 42.58
C HIS A 237 -0.45 24.68 41.76
N ALA A 238 -0.63 24.85 40.45
CA ALA A 238 0.37 25.45 39.58
C ALA A 238 0.36 26.97 39.71
N THR A 239 1.52 27.56 39.96
CA THR A 239 1.71 29.00 39.89
C THR A 239 1.46 29.51 38.45
N PRO A 240 1.07 30.79 38.26
CA PRO A 240 0.87 31.35 36.91
C PRO A 240 2.05 31.14 35.95
N ARG A 241 3.28 31.07 36.50
CA ARG A 241 4.50 30.77 35.73
C ARG A 241 4.58 29.32 35.28
N GLN A 242 4.19 28.37 36.13
CA GLN A 242 4.10 26.95 35.78
C GLN A 242 2.99 26.69 34.78
N ILE A 243 1.86 27.39 34.90
CA ILE A 243 0.79 27.38 33.90
C ILE A 243 1.31 27.89 32.56
N ALA A 244 2.01 29.02 32.52
CA ALA A 244 2.57 29.57 31.28
C ALA A 244 3.63 28.66 30.64
N ALA A 245 4.49 28.02 31.44
CA ALA A 245 5.48 27.05 30.96
C ALA A 245 4.84 25.76 30.45
N ALA A 246 3.84 25.22 31.16
CA ALA A 246 3.05 24.08 30.72
C ALA A 246 2.32 24.39 29.41
N LEU A 247 1.68 25.55 29.30
CA LEU A 247 1.04 26.00 28.06
C LEU A 247 2.05 26.18 26.91
N GLY A 248 3.27 26.65 27.17
CA GLY A 248 4.34 26.75 26.18
C GLY A 248 4.83 25.39 25.68
N LEU A 249 5.00 24.41 26.58
CA LEU A 249 5.33 23.02 26.23
C LEU A 249 4.18 22.35 25.45
N LEU A 250 2.94 22.62 25.85
CA LEU A 250 1.75 22.16 25.12
C LEU A 250 1.68 22.77 23.72
N ASP A 251 2.04 24.05 23.53
CA ASP A 251 2.06 24.71 22.21
C ASP A 251 3.20 24.17 21.32
N GLN A 252 4.36 23.84 21.89
CA GLN A 252 5.45 23.16 21.19
C GLN A 252 5.07 21.72 20.80
N ALA A 253 4.52 20.92 21.72
CA ALA A 253 4.02 19.58 21.43
C ALA A 253 2.86 19.61 20.41
N ARG A 254 2.03 20.66 20.44
CA ARG A 254 0.95 20.91 19.47
C ARG A 254 1.48 21.15 18.06
N SER A 255 2.63 21.81 17.88
CA SER A 255 3.26 21.97 16.56
C SER A 255 3.74 20.63 15.98
N GLN A 256 4.20 19.71 16.83
CA GLN A 256 4.57 18.34 16.48
C GLN A 256 3.37 17.40 16.27
N ILE A 257 2.18 17.78 16.74
CA ILE A 257 0.90 17.09 16.49
C ILE A 257 0.32 17.47 15.11
N ILE A 258 0.60 18.69 14.64
CA ILE A 258 0.19 19.20 13.32
C ILE A 258 1.14 18.70 12.22
N THR A 259 2.39 18.41 12.55
CA THR A 259 3.20 17.50 11.74
C THR A 259 2.68 16.09 12.04
N PRO A 260 2.17 15.33 11.06
CA PRO A 260 1.71 13.98 11.36
C PRO A 260 2.87 13.24 12.03
N ALA A 261 2.60 12.54 13.14
CA ALA A 261 3.50 11.53 13.66
C ALA A 261 3.54 10.40 12.63
N PHE A 262 4.24 10.65 11.53
CA PHE A 262 4.60 9.63 10.58
C PHE A 262 5.56 8.73 11.34
N HIS A 263 5.13 7.52 11.65
CA HIS A 263 6.01 6.43 11.34
C HIS A 263 6.22 6.52 9.84
N THR A 264 7.45 6.73 9.40
CA THR A 264 7.80 6.53 8.00
C THR A 264 7.56 5.05 7.73
N LEU A 265 6.32 4.68 7.41
CA LEU A 265 6.06 3.49 6.64
C LEU A 265 6.70 3.82 5.30
N GLU A 266 7.95 3.41 5.12
CA GLU A 266 8.56 3.39 3.81
C GLU A 266 7.71 2.44 2.97
N ALA A 267 6.70 3.00 2.32
CA ALA A 267 6.09 2.42 1.14
C ALA A 267 7.13 2.59 0.04
N THR A 268 8.20 1.80 0.09
CA THR A 268 9.23 1.80 -0.94
C THR A 268 8.57 1.29 -2.21
N ARG A 269 8.07 2.23 -3.02
CA ARG A 269 7.83 2.00 -4.45
C ARG A 269 9.22 1.84 -5.08
N HIS A 270 9.84 0.68 -4.87
CA HIS A 270 10.94 0.28 -5.72
C HIS A 270 10.36 0.08 -7.11
N LEU A 271 10.66 1.03 -7.99
CA LEU A 271 10.66 0.79 -9.43
C LEU A 271 11.70 -0.32 -9.65
N ILE A 272 11.25 -1.58 -9.69
CA ILE A 272 12.07 -2.70 -10.08
C ILE A 272 12.37 -2.50 -11.57
N ALA A 273 13.57 -2.01 -11.89
CA ALA A 273 14.10 -2.15 -13.23
C ALA A 273 14.23 -3.65 -13.52
N PRO A 274 13.77 -4.16 -14.68
CA PRO A 274 13.93 -5.56 -15.01
C PRO A 274 15.42 -5.87 -15.21
N VAL A 275 16.03 -6.54 -14.24
CA VAL A 275 17.35 -7.18 -14.40
C VAL A 275 17.12 -8.48 -15.18
N ASN A 276 16.92 -8.36 -16.49
CA ASN A 276 17.06 -9.46 -17.42
C ASN A 276 18.47 -9.40 -18.03
N GLN A 277 19.48 -9.85 -17.28
CA GLN A 277 20.71 -10.33 -17.91
C GLN A 277 20.56 -11.85 -18.13
N PRO A 278 20.52 -12.34 -19.38
CA PRO A 278 20.54 -13.77 -19.63
C PRO A 278 21.88 -14.34 -19.18
N GLN A 279 21.87 -15.28 -18.24
CA GLN A 279 23.05 -16.07 -17.94
C GLN A 279 23.44 -16.89 -19.19
N PRO A 280 24.72 -16.97 -19.54
CA PRO A 280 25.17 -17.83 -20.63
C PRO A 280 24.87 -19.30 -20.32
N PRO A 281 24.54 -20.12 -21.33
CA PRO A 281 24.19 -21.52 -21.12
C PRO A 281 25.37 -22.29 -20.51
N VAL A 282 25.07 -23.03 -19.43
CA VAL A 282 25.99 -23.98 -18.81
C VAL A 282 26.31 -25.07 -19.83
N VAL A 283 27.56 -25.12 -20.28
CA VAL A 283 28.09 -26.21 -21.09
C VAL A 283 28.26 -27.43 -20.17
N PRO A 284 27.66 -28.60 -20.48
CA PRO A 284 27.88 -29.80 -19.68
C PRO A 284 29.33 -30.24 -19.84
N GLN A 285 30.09 -30.27 -18.74
CA GLN A 285 31.36 -30.97 -18.69
C GLN A 285 31.11 -32.49 -18.78
N PRO A 286 31.83 -33.24 -19.63
CA PRO A 286 31.79 -34.69 -19.61
C PRO A 286 32.48 -35.19 -18.33
N GLY A 287 31.71 -35.84 -17.45
CA GLY A 287 32.24 -36.49 -16.26
C GLY A 287 33.15 -37.68 -16.61
N PRO A 288 34.16 -37.97 -15.78
CA PRO A 288 35.10 -39.06 -16.01
C PRO A 288 34.44 -40.43 -15.80
N GLY A 289 34.84 -41.38 -16.65
CA GLY A 289 34.21 -42.68 -16.83
C GLY A 289 34.07 -43.54 -15.57
N GLY A 290 32.86 -44.05 -15.37
CA GLY A 290 32.57 -45.17 -14.49
C GLY A 290 32.77 -46.51 -15.22
N VAL A 291 33.62 -47.35 -14.63
CA VAL A 291 33.97 -48.71 -15.06
C VAL A 291 32.74 -49.63 -14.99
N PRO A 292 32.44 -50.46 -16.00
CA PRO A 292 31.38 -51.46 -15.89
C PRO A 292 31.89 -52.72 -15.14
N PRO A 293 31.03 -53.39 -14.36
CA PRO A 293 31.42 -54.59 -13.64
C PRO A 293 31.56 -55.78 -14.59
N PHE A 294 32.61 -56.57 -14.33
CA PHE A 294 32.84 -57.91 -14.87
C PHE A 294 31.57 -58.77 -14.78
N ARG A 295 31.17 -59.35 -15.92
CA ARG A 295 30.35 -60.58 -15.92
C ARG A 295 30.88 -61.50 -17.01
N GLY A 296 31.45 -62.62 -16.55
CA GLY A 296 32.03 -63.65 -17.41
C GLY A 296 31.00 -64.36 -18.26
N GLY A 297 31.47 -64.87 -19.40
CA GLY A 297 30.70 -65.71 -20.31
C GLY A 297 31.31 -65.71 -21.72
N PHE A 298 32.31 -66.57 -21.93
CA PHE A 298 32.62 -67.10 -23.27
C PHE A 298 31.36 -67.81 -23.82
N PRO A 299 31.10 -67.79 -25.15
CA PRO A 299 31.64 -68.84 -26.03
C PRO A 299 31.92 -68.32 -27.47
N PRO A 300 32.11 -69.16 -28.51
CA PRO A 300 33.32 -69.17 -29.33
C PRO A 300 33.19 -68.40 -30.65
N ARG A 301 34.37 -68.13 -31.25
CA ARG A 301 34.56 -67.83 -32.68
C ARG A 301 33.70 -68.74 -33.57
N PRO A 302 33.19 -68.20 -34.69
CA PRO A 302 33.79 -68.60 -35.96
C PRO A 302 33.83 -67.49 -37.03
N GLY A 303 34.76 -67.65 -37.98
CA GLY A 303 34.55 -67.18 -39.35
C GLY A 303 35.31 -65.92 -39.75
N ALA A 304 36.52 -66.12 -40.26
CA ALA A 304 37.21 -65.17 -41.11
C ALA A 304 36.44 -64.97 -42.42
N PHE A 305 36.12 -63.72 -42.80
CA PHE A 305 35.94 -63.33 -44.20
C PHE A 305 36.33 -61.86 -44.42
N ASN A 306 37.37 -61.72 -45.24
CA ASN A 306 37.58 -60.77 -46.32
C ASN A 306 37.37 -59.25 -46.16
N ASN A 307 38.48 -58.58 -46.50
CA ASN A 307 38.67 -57.19 -46.84
C ASN A 307 37.63 -56.61 -47.82
N GLY A 308 37.18 -55.39 -47.51
CA GLY A 308 36.62 -54.45 -48.48
C GLY A 308 36.69 -53.02 -47.91
N PRO A 309 37.46 -52.08 -48.51
CA PRO A 309 37.50 -50.71 -48.05
C PRO A 309 36.30 -49.94 -48.61
N ALA A 310 35.23 -49.83 -47.83
CA ALA A 310 34.04 -49.09 -48.22
C ALA A 310 33.79 -47.89 -47.28
N GLY A 311 34.10 -46.69 -47.79
CA GLY A 311 33.29 -45.49 -47.57
C GLY A 311 33.31 -44.83 -46.18
N ALA A 312 34.45 -44.28 -45.76
CA ALA A 312 34.55 -43.40 -44.58
C ALA A 312 33.89 -41.99 -44.73
N GLY A 313 33.01 -41.79 -45.73
CA GLY A 313 32.37 -40.49 -46.01
C GLY A 313 30.98 -40.29 -45.39
N GLY A 314 30.35 -41.34 -44.84
CA GLY A 314 28.94 -41.28 -44.40
C GLY A 314 28.70 -40.60 -43.04
N ALA A 315 29.62 -40.80 -42.09
CA ALA A 315 29.42 -40.34 -40.71
C ALA A 315 29.52 -38.81 -40.56
N GLN A 316 30.43 -38.16 -41.30
CA GLN A 316 30.54 -36.70 -41.29
C GLN A 316 29.34 -36.03 -41.97
N ALA A 317 28.80 -36.62 -43.04
CA ALA A 317 27.61 -36.11 -43.70
C ALA A 317 26.33 -36.22 -42.83
N ALA A 318 26.21 -37.28 -42.02
CA ALA A 318 25.09 -37.46 -41.09
C ALA A 318 25.12 -36.41 -39.95
N MET A 319 26.30 -36.13 -39.40
CA MET A 319 26.46 -35.14 -38.32
C MET A 319 26.20 -33.71 -38.82
N ALA A 320 26.64 -33.37 -40.04
CA ALA A 320 26.35 -32.08 -40.66
C ALA A 320 24.83 -31.85 -40.86
N ARG A 321 24.09 -32.89 -41.28
CA ARG A 321 22.62 -32.81 -41.43
C ARG A 321 21.91 -32.64 -40.09
N MET A 322 22.36 -33.30 -39.04
CA MET A 322 21.79 -33.14 -37.69
C MET A 322 21.99 -31.73 -37.15
N LEU A 323 23.20 -31.17 -37.31
CA LEU A 323 23.50 -29.81 -36.89
C LEU A 323 22.67 -28.77 -37.67
N GLN A 324 22.51 -28.98 -38.98
CA GLN A 324 21.68 -28.13 -39.83
C GLN A 324 20.20 -28.18 -39.43
N MET A 325 19.70 -29.37 -39.09
CA MET A 325 18.32 -29.56 -38.61
C MET A 325 18.09 -28.86 -37.27
N GLN A 326 19.06 -28.96 -36.33
CA GLN A 326 18.97 -28.29 -35.03
C GLN A 326 18.99 -26.76 -35.18
N ARG A 327 19.80 -26.23 -36.09
CA ARG A 327 19.85 -24.78 -36.40
C ARG A 327 18.54 -24.30 -37.03
N MET A 328 17.94 -25.10 -37.91
CA MET A 328 16.63 -24.79 -38.50
C MET A 328 15.52 -24.79 -37.46
N GLN A 329 15.55 -25.74 -36.52
CA GLN A 329 14.58 -25.81 -35.42
C GLN A 329 14.71 -24.63 -34.46
N GLN A 330 15.94 -24.17 -34.17
CA GLN A 330 16.17 -22.96 -33.37
C GLN A 330 15.67 -21.70 -34.09
N LEU A 331 15.90 -21.57 -35.39
CA LEU A 331 15.38 -20.47 -36.21
C LEU A 331 13.85 -20.44 -36.25
N GLN A 332 13.20 -21.60 -36.32
CA GLN A 332 11.74 -21.71 -36.26
C GLN A 332 11.21 -21.25 -34.89
N ARG A 333 11.83 -21.67 -33.79
CA ARG A 333 11.45 -21.22 -32.43
C ARG A 333 11.64 -19.71 -32.25
N ALA A 334 12.75 -19.16 -32.76
CA ALA A 334 13.00 -17.72 -32.69
C ALA A 334 11.97 -16.90 -33.49
N ARG A 335 11.59 -17.36 -34.69
CA ARG A 335 10.51 -16.73 -35.47
C ARG A 335 9.16 -16.83 -34.77
N GLN A 336 8.85 -17.97 -34.17
CA GLN A 336 7.61 -18.16 -33.41
C GLN A 336 7.54 -17.24 -32.19
N GLN A 337 8.65 -17.07 -31.46
CA GLN A 337 8.75 -16.11 -30.35
C GLN A 337 8.56 -14.66 -30.82
N GLN A 338 9.16 -14.27 -31.96
CA GLN A 338 8.95 -12.94 -32.53
C GLN A 338 7.47 -12.70 -32.92
N GLN A 339 6.80 -13.71 -33.47
CA GLN A 339 5.38 -13.61 -33.80
C GLN A 339 4.50 -13.46 -32.55
N ILE A 340 4.77 -14.23 -31.49
CA ILE A 340 4.05 -14.10 -30.21
C ILE A 340 4.24 -12.69 -29.62
N LEU A 341 5.46 -12.16 -29.66
CA LEU A 341 5.76 -10.82 -29.14
C LEU A 341 5.04 -9.72 -29.94
N GLN A 342 5.00 -9.83 -31.27
CA GLN A 342 4.22 -8.91 -32.11
C GLN A 342 2.72 -8.98 -31.81
N GLN A 343 2.18 -10.18 -31.59
CA GLN A 343 0.77 -10.38 -31.25
C GLN A 343 0.42 -9.76 -29.89
N GLN A 344 1.31 -9.89 -28.89
CA GLN A 344 1.14 -9.26 -27.58
C GLN A 344 1.17 -7.72 -27.67
N MET A 345 2.07 -7.14 -28.47
CA MET A 345 2.10 -5.69 -28.68
C MET A 345 0.80 -5.18 -29.34
N GLN A 346 0.29 -5.90 -30.35
CA GLN A 346 -1.01 -5.54 -30.96
C GLN A 346 -2.16 -5.63 -29.96
N GLN A 347 -2.18 -6.66 -29.10
CA GLN A 347 -3.20 -6.77 -28.05
C GLN A 347 -3.12 -5.62 -27.04
N GLN A 348 -1.91 -5.23 -26.61
CA GLN A 348 -1.72 -4.07 -25.73
C GLN A 348 -2.22 -2.78 -26.37
N GLN A 349 -1.89 -2.54 -27.65
CA GLN A 349 -2.37 -1.35 -28.37
C GLN A 349 -3.90 -1.33 -28.50
N MET A 350 -4.54 -2.47 -28.79
CA MET A 350 -6.00 -2.55 -28.80
C MET A 350 -6.60 -2.30 -27.41
N GLN A 351 -5.96 -2.79 -26.35
CA GLN A 351 -6.43 -2.58 -24.98
C GLN A 351 -6.28 -1.12 -24.54
N GLU A 352 -5.20 -0.45 -24.93
CA GLU A 352 -5.02 0.99 -24.74
C GLU A 352 -6.04 1.81 -25.53
N GLN A 353 -6.30 1.46 -26.80
CA GLN A 353 -7.36 2.12 -27.58
C GLN A 353 -8.75 1.93 -26.96
N GLN A 354 -9.06 0.73 -26.44
CA GLN A 354 -10.31 0.49 -25.72
C GLN A 354 -10.39 1.29 -24.42
N MET A 355 -9.30 1.42 -23.66
CA MET A 355 -9.28 2.25 -22.46
C MET A 355 -9.43 3.75 -22.77
N GLN A 356 -8.89 4.22 -23.90
CA GLN A 356 -9.08 5.59 -24.34
C GLN A 356 -10.53 5.85 -24.81
N GLN A 357 -11.15 4.89 -25.51
CA GLN A 357 -12.57 5.01 -25.89
C GLN A 357 -13.51 4.96 -24.67
N ASN A 358 -13.20 4.15 -23.66
CA ASN A 358 -14.04 4.04 -22.46
C ASN A 358 -13.88 5.23 -21.49
N ASN A 359 -12.79 5.99 -21.58
CA ASN A 359 -12.62 7.26 -20.85
C ASN A 359 -13.18 8.48 -21.59
N GLY A 360 -13.68 8.32 -22.82
CA GLY A 360 -14.24 9.39 -23.65
C GLY A 360 -15.70 9.76 -23.37
N VAL A 361 -16.37 9.10 -22.41
CA VAL A 361 -17.77 9.40 -22.02
C VAL A 361 -17.89 9.60 -20.51
N LEU A 362 -17.02 10.43 -19.95
CA LEU A 362 -17.41 11.22 -18.80
C LEU A 362 -18.00 12.51 -19.36
N GLN A 363 -19.33 12.56 -19.43
CA GLN A 363 -20.07 13.81 -19.55
C GLN A 363 -19.47 14.80 -18.55
N GLU A 364 -18.92 15.89 -19.06
CA GLU A 364 -18.67 17.05 -18.22
C GLU A 364 -19.98 17.37 -17.49
N PRO A 365 -19.95 17.53 -16.14
CA PRO A 365 -21.12 18.03 -15.45
C PRO A 365 -21.52 19.36 -16.10
N PRO A 366 -22.82 19.64 -16.26
CA PRO A 366 -23.27 20.89 -16.89
C PRO A 366 -22.53 22.04 -16.22
N GLN A 367 -21.93 22.90 -17.05
CA GLN A 367 -21.30 24.16 -16.65
C GLN A 367 -22.36 25.03 -15.95
N GLY A 368 -22.55 24.75 -14.66
CA GLY A 368 -23.36 25.53 -13.77
C GLY A 368 -22.61 26.81 -13.47
N ALA A 369 -23.26 27.92 -13.82
CA ALA A 369 -23.12 29.26 -13.27
C ALA A 369 -21.74 29.62 -12.67
N GLY A 370 -21.06 30.54 -13.35
CA GLY A 370 -19.81 31.15 -12.91
C GLY A 370 -19.73 31.32 -11.40
N VAL A 371 -18.77 30.63 -10.80
CA VAL A 371 -18.32 30.92 -9.44
C VAL A 371 -17.63 32.27 -9.51
N SER A 372 -18.44 33.30 -9.27
CA SER A 372 -18.01 34.67 -8.98
C SER A 372 -16.86 34.61 -7.97
N GLY A 373 -15.75 35.27 -8.32
CA GLY A 373 -14.56 35.43 -7.49
C GLY A 373 -14.84 36.22 -6.22
N GLY A 374 -15.50 35.58 -5.25
CA GLY A 374 -15.61 36.08 -3.89
C GLY A 374 -14.29 35.89 -3.16
N ASN A 375 -13.55 36.98 -2.98
CA ASN A 375 -12.37 37.12 -2.12
C ASN A 375 -12.72 36.92 -0.63
N GLY A 376 -13.17 35.72 -0.27
CA GLY A 376 -13.23 35.26 1.10
C GLY A 376 -12.54 33.92 1.13
N ALA A 377 -11.34 33.84 1.71
CA ALA A 377 -10.69 32.58 2.03
C ALA A 377 -11.58 31.83 3.03
N GLY A 378 -12.56 31.08 2.51
CA GLY A 378 -13.50 30.33 3.30
C GLY A 378 -12.75 29.35 4.17
N LEU A 379 -13.09 29.30 5.45
CA LEU A 379 -12.56 28.32 6.39
C LEU A 379 -12.73 26.93 5.79
N THR A 380 -11.61 26.33 5.39
CA THR A 380 -11.60 25.02 4.76
C THR A 380 -11.82 23.96 5.84
N ASP A 381 -12.70 23.00 5.56
CA ASP A 381 -12.94 21.89 6.47
C ASP A 381 -11.67 21.06 6.67
N ILE A 382 -11.49 20.48 7.86
CA ILE A 382 -10.22 19.85 8.26
C ILE A 382 -10.33 18.34 8.12
N PRO A 383 -9.41 17.66 7.39
CA PRO A 383 -9.35 16.20 7.40
C PRO A 383 -8.83 15.67 8.75
N VAL A 384 -9.51 14.69 9.30
CA VAL A 384 -9.14 13.95 10.50
C VAL A 384 -8.81 12.53 10.08
N ILE A 385 -7.57 12.09 10.35
CA ILE A 385 -7.04 10.79 9.93
C ILE A 385 -6.75 9.93 11.16
N PHE A 386 -7.03 8.63 11.10
CA PHE A 386 -6.71 7.65 12.13
C PHE A 386 -6.30 6.31 11.50
N TYR A 387 -5.35 5.59 12.10
CA TYR A 387 -4.90 4.29 11.64
C TYR A 387 -5.24 3.18 12.65
N ASP A 388 -6.09 2.23 12.25
CA ASP A 388 -6.32 1.00 13.01
C ASP A 388 -5.33 -0.09 12.58
N GLN A 389 -4.28 -0.29 13.37
CA GLN A 389 -3.27 -1.35 13.17
C GLN A 389 -3.65 -2.69 13.82
N THR A 390 -4.82 -2.77 14.45
CA THR A 390 -5.32 -3.97 15.15
C THR A 390 -6.29 -4.78 14.29
N ALA A 391 -6.43 -4.43 13.01
CA ALA A 391 -7.33 -5.09 12.08
C ALA A 391 -6.79 -6.47 11.70
N LEU A 392 -7.59 -7.51 11.91
CA LEU A 392 -7.15 -8.89 11.66
C LEU A 392 -7.32 -9.26 10.18
N PRO A 393 -6.36 -9.97 9.57
CA PRO A 393 -6.48 -10.46 8.20
C PRO A 393 -7.71 -11.36 8.00
N GLY A 394 -8.42 -11.21 6.88
CA GLY A 394 -9.61 -12.01 6.55
C GLY A 394 -10.92 -11.51 7.16
N GLU A 395 -10.83 -10.77 8.27
CA GLU A 395 -11.99 -10.19 8.95
C GLU A 395 -12.61 -9.03 8.17
N GLN A 396 -13.88 -8.73 8.49
CA GLN A 396 -14.61 -7.64 7.86
C GLN A 396 -15.15 -6.67 8.92
N TYR A 397 -14.91 -5.38 8.73
CA TYR A 397 -15.21 -4.35 9.73
C TYR A 397 -16.04 -3.19 9.16
N ARG A 398 -16.76 -2.49 10.04
CA ARG A 398 -17.23 -1.11 9.80
C ARG A 398 -16.85 -0.22 10.98
N TYR A 399 -16.62 1.06 10.72
CA TYR A 399 -16.04 1.99 11.68
C TYR A 399 -16.95 3.17 11.95
N GLU A 400 -16.86 3.71 13.17
CA GLU A 400 -17.34 5.03 13.53
C GLU A 400 -16.22 5.82 14.18
N MET A 401 -16.22 7.13 13.94
CA MET A 401 -15.22 8.05 14.46
C MET A 401 -15.89 9.27 15.10
N ARG A 402 -15.28 9.80 16.15
CA ARG A 402 -15.66 11.10 16.74
C ARG A 402 -14.43 11.83 17.26
N VAL A 403 -14.55 13.14 17.39
CA VAL A 403 -13.50 13.98 17.97
C VAL A 403 -13.86 14.40 19.39
N VAL A 404 -12.83 14.57 20.20
CA VAL A 404 -12.90 15.21 21.50
C VAL A 404 -12.08 16.49 21.40
N LEU A 405 -12.70 17.62 21.68
CA LEU A 405 -12.10 18.95 21.64
C LEU A 405 -11.98 19.51 23.06
N TYR A 406 -11.01 20.40 23.26
CA TYR A 406 -10.98 21.23 24.45
C TYR A 406 -12.17 22.19 24.46
N ASN A 407 -12.84 22.33 25.59
CA ASN A 407 -13.92 23.28 25.75
C ASN A 407 -13.35 24.71 25.91
N PRO A 408 -13.55 25.64 24.96
CA PRO A 408 -13.00 26.99 25.07
C PRO A 408 -13.62 27.80 26.22
N VAL A 409 -14.73 27.32 26.79
CA VAL A 409 -15.45 27.94 27.91
C VAL A 409 -15.11 27.30 29.26
N PHE A 410 -14.20 26.31 29.28
CA PHE A 410 -13.70 25.72 30.51
C PHE A 410 -13.00 26.77 31.38
N GLU A 411 -13.34 26.79 32.67
CA GLU A 411 -12.84 27.77 33.66
C GLU A 411 -13.06 29.25 33.27
N PHE A 412 -13.95 29.53 32.31
CA PHE A 412 -14.22 30.91 31.92
C PHE A 412 -14.96 31.65 33.05
N PRO A 413 -14.48 32.84 33.46
CA PRO A 413 -15.03 33.56 34.62
C PRO A 413 -16.41 34.19 34.36
N TYR A 414 -16.86 34.25 33.10
CA TYR A 414 -18.06 34.96 32.67
C TYR A 414 -19.37 34.16 32.88
N HIS A 415 -20.51 34.81 32.63
CA HIS A 415 -21.83 34.18 32.70
C HIS A 415 -21.99 33.18 31.53
N LEU A 416 -22.07 31.89 31.86
CA LEU A 416 -22.51 30.86 30.91
C LEU A 416 -24.02 30.70 31.02
N THR A 417 -24.71 30.42 29.92
CA THR A 417 -26.12 29.98 30.00
C THR A 417 -26.28 28.66 30.73
N ASP A 418 -25.26 27.81 30.65
CA ASP A 418 -25.18 26.56 31.39
C ASP A 418 -23.96 26.61 32.32
N PRO A 419 -24.16 26.86 33.63
CA PRO A 419 -23.08 26.91 34.60
C PRO A 419 -22.31 25.59 34.72
N ALA A 420 -22.94 24.43 34.47
CA ALA A 420 -22.30 23.13 34.61
C ALA A 420 -21.16 22.95 33.59
N ALA A 421 -21.27 23.60 32.44
CA ALA A 421 -20.27 23.51 31.38
C ALA A 421 -18.91 24.13 31.75
N LYS A 422 -18.84 24.98 32.79
CA LYS A 422 -17.55 25.46 33.34
C LYS A 422 -16.66 24.32 33.83
N SER A 423 -17.27 23.22 34.29
CA SER A 423 -16.58 22.02 34.78
C SER A 423 -16.27 21.01 33.69
N GLN A 424 -16.78 21.21 32.47
CA GLN A 424 -16.58 20.29 31.36
C GLN A 424 -15.36 20.72 30.55
N ALA A 425 -14.18 20.16 30.86
CA ALA A 425 -12.94 20.43 30.11
C ALA A 425 -13.01 19.96 28.64
N TRP A 426 -13.86 18.98 28.33
CA TRP A 426 -13.87 18.28 27.04
C TRP A 426 -15.24 18.26 26.40
N LEU A 427 -15.30 18.68 25.14
CA LEU A 427 -16.49 18.56 24.31
C LEU A 427 -16.33 17.38 23.37
N VAL A 428 -17.36 16.53 23.29
CA VAL A 428 -17.34 15.30 22.50
C VAL A 428 -18.34 15.42 21.36
N SER A 429 -17.90 15.17 20.13
CA SER A 429 -18.83 15.14 18.99
C SER A 429 -19.72 13.90 19.05
N ALA A 430 -20.87 13.95 18.39
CA ALA A 430 -21.59 12.73 18.05
C ALA A 430 -20.70 11.80 17.20
N TRP A 431 -20.93 10.48 17.28
CA TRP A 431 -20.30 9.50 16.39
C TRP A 431 -20.66 9.79 14.94
N SER A 432 -19.71 9.65 14.01
CA SER A 432 -19.93 9.73 12.55
C SER A 432 -20.98 8.71 12.09
N LYS A 433 -21.42 8.80 10.82
CA LYS A 433 -22.14 7.65 10.24
C LYS A 433 -21.15 6.48 10.12
N PRO A 434 -21.59 5.21 10.29
CA PRO A 434 -20.75 4.06 10.04
C PRO A 434 -20.17 4.08 8.61
N THR A 435 -18.95 3.59 8.44
CA THR A 435 -18.37 3.39 7.11
C THR A 435 -19.10 2.30 6.34
N LYS A 436 -18.82 2.23 5.02
CA LYS A 436 -19.01 0.97 4.29
C LYS A 436 -18.14 -0.12 4.91
N SER A 437 -18.57 -1.36 4.69
CA SER A 437 -17.85 -2.54 5.15
C SER A 437 -16.49 -2.67 4.46
N VAL A 438 -15.43 -2.93 5.23
CA VAL A 438 -14.06 -3.11 4.75
C VAL A 438 -13.62 -4.52 5.10
N LYS A 439 -13.39 -5.36 4.08
CA LYS A 439 -12.85 -6.72 4.24
C LYS A 439 -11.33 -6.65 4.21
N ILE A 440 -10.66 -6.99 5.31
CA ILE A 440 -9.21 -7.03 5.39
C ILE A 440 -8.71 -8.21 4.58
N ARG A 441 -7.78 -7.97 3.64
CA ARG A 441 -7.22 -9.02 2.79
C ARG A 441 -6.48 -10.05 3.65
N GLN A 442 -6.66 -11.33 3.40
CA GLN A 442 -5.94 -12.40 4.11
C GLN A 442 -4.44 -12.34 3.82
N SER A 443 -3.60 -12.47 4.84
CA SER A 443 -2.14 -12.58 4.72
C SER A 443 -1.67 -13.98 4.37
N GLU A 444 -2.58 -14.95 4.37
CA GLU A 444 -2.25 -16.37 4.20
C GLU A 444 -3.33 -17.06 3.38
N TYR A 445 -2.88 -17.93 2.47
CA TYR A 445 -3.73 -18.78 1.64
C TYR A 445 -3.08 -20.14 1.52
N PHE A 446 -3.87 -21.21 1.43
CA PHE A 446 -3.35 -22.52 1.06
C PHE A 446 -4.28 -23.23 0.08
N PHE A 447 -3.68 -24.01 -0.80
CA PHE A 447 -4.35 -24.70 -1.89
C PHE A 447 -3.85 -26.13 -1.97
N LEU A 448 -4.76 -27.08 -2.19
CA LEU A 448 -4.44 -28.45 -2.54
C LEU A 448 -3.92 -28.50 -3.97
N VAL A 449 -2.68 -28.95 -4.15
CA VAL A 449 -2.00 -28.98 -5.46
C VAL A 449 -1.93 -30.38 -6.04
N SER A 450 -1.87 -31.42 -5.21
CA SER A 450 -1.82 -32.79 -5.72
C SER A 450 -3.20 -33.27 -6.23
N SER A 451 -3.20 -33.98 -7.35
CA SER A 451 -4.36 -34.73 -7.86
C SER A 451 -4.41 -36.16 -7.32
N GLN A 452 -3.30 -36.64 -6.75
CA GLN A 452 -3.09 -37.98 -6.22
C GLN A 452 -2.46 -37.88 -4.82
N LEU A 453 -2.61 -38.93 -4.04
CA LEU A 453 -1.96 -39.15 -2.76
C LEU A 453 -0.50 -39.56 -2.96
N GLY A 454 0.37 -39.08 -2.08
CA GLY A 454 1.74 -39.56 -1.98
C GLY A 454 1.80 -41.00 -1.47
N SER A 455 3.01 -41.57 -1.44
CA SER A 455 3.27 -42.97 -1.02
C SER A 455 2.79 -43.34 0.39
N GLN A 456 2.46 -42.35 1.21
CA GLN A 456 1.95 -42.51 2.59
C GLN A 456 0.53 -41.95 2.77
N GLY A 457 -0.26 -41.81 1.70
CA GLY A 457 -1.58 -41.19 1.79
C GLY A 457 -1.50 -39.67 2.04
N GLN A 458 -0.40 -39.03 1.67
CA GLN A 458 -0.17 -37.59 1.88
C GLN A 458 -0.80 -36.75 0.77
N ALA A 459 -1.29 -35.57 1.13
CA ALA A 459 -1.75 -34.56 0.19
C ALA A 459 -0.70 -33.44 0.07
N SER A 460 -0.48 -32.91 -1.14
CA SER A 460 0.44 -31.77 -1.34
C SER A 460 -0.32 -30.44 -1.29
N PHE A 461 0.15 -29.54 -0.43
CA PHE A 461 -0.38 -28.21 -0.26
C PHE A 461 0.62 -27.16 -0.71
N ARG A 462 0.12 -26.10 -1.33
CA ARG A 462 0.86 -24.85 -1.58
C ARG A 462 0.32 -23.76 -0.68
N ILE A 463 1.17 -23.20 0.14
CA ILE A 463 0.86 -22.20 1.15
C ILE A 463 1.52 -20.89 0.74
N PHE A 464 0.73 -19.84 0.58
CA PHE A 464 1.20 -18.49 0.33
C PHE A 464 1.10 -17.67 1.60
N LYS A 465 2.16 -16.97 1.95
CA LYS A 465 2.18 -16.06 3.11
C LYS A 465 2.79 -14.72 2.75
N TRP A 466 2.10 -13.65 3.14
CA TRP A 466 2.61 -12.29 3.01
C TRP A 466 3.60 -12.03 4.14
N VAL A 467 4.87 -11.85 3.78
CA VAL A 467 5.97 -11.62 4.72
C VAL A 467 6.83 -10.46 4.23
N GLN A 468 7.13 -9.49 5.08
CA GLN A 468 8.00 -8.35 4.77
C GLN A 468 7.66 -7.68 3.42
N ASN A 469 6.38 -7.37 3.21
CA ASN A 469 5.89 -6.76 1.96
C ASN A 469 6.04 -7.61 0.67
N VAL A 470 6.34 -8.90 0.77
CA VAL A 470 6.39 -9.82 -0.37
C VAL A 470 5.50 -11.04 -0.15
N TRP A 471 4.99 -11.62 -1.24
CA TRP A 471 4.35 -12.94 -1.15
C TRP A 471 5.43 -14.01 -1.20
N THR A 472 5.46 -14.86 -0.19
CA THR A 472 6.28 -16.06 -0.12
C THR A 472 5.42 -17.29 -0.34
N VAL A 473 6.04 -18.38 -0.77
CA VAL A 473 5.36 -19.64 -1.03
C VAL A 473 6.14 -20.81 -0.44
N ALA A 474 5.42 -21.77 0.11
CA ALA A 474 5.91 -23.03 0.59
C ALA A 474 5.03 -24.15 0.04
N ASP A 475 5.65 -25.21 -0.48
CA ASP A 475 4.95 -26.42 -0.86
C ASP A 475 5.27 -27.50 0.21
N GLU A 476 4.27 -28.25 0.68
CA GLU A 476 4.44 -29.28 1.72
C GLU A 476 3.57 -30.52 1.43
N TRP A 477 4.07 -31.71 1.76
CA TRP A 477 3.27 -32.93 1.82
C TRP A 477 2.81 -33.16 3.27
N VAL A 478 1.49 -33.30 3.45
CA VAL A 478 0.86 -33.42 4.77
C VAL A 478 0.11 -34.74 4.83
N ALA A 479 0.34 -35.53 5.89
CA ALA A 479 -0.40 -36.76 6.15
C ALA A 479 -1.68 -36.48 6.96
N PRO A 480 -2.71 -37.35 6.88
CA PRO A 480 -3.85 -37.30 7.78
C PRO A 480 -3.40 -37.27 9.26
N GLY A 481 -4.05 -36.42 10.06
CA GLY A 481 -3.70 -36.11 11.44
C GLY A 481 -2.66 -35.00 11.63
N GLN A 482 -2.04 -34.47 10.56
CA GLN A 482 -1.01 -33.43 10.67
C GLN A 482 -1.54 -32.02 10.36
N ALA A 483 -0.96 -31.03 11.03
CA ALA A 483 -1.19 -29.62 10.74
C ALA A 483 -0.65 -29.24 9.35
N ILE A 484 -1.38 -28.39 8.64
CA ILE A 484 -1.01 -27.86 7.32
C ILE A 484 -0.10 -26.65 7.53
N GLY A 485 1.15 -26.78 7.11
CA GLY A 485 2.18 -25.73 7.15
C GLY A 485 3.15 -25.85 8.32
N ASN A 486 4.40 -25.52 8.03
CA ASN A 486 5.52 -25.61 8.96
C ASN A 486 6.43 -24.37 8.89
N VAL A 487 7.46 -24.31 9.72
CA VAL A 487 8.49 -23.27 9.63
C VAL A 487 9.48 -23.64 8.52
N GLN A 488 9.65 -22.77 7.53
CA GLN A 488 10.60 -22.95 6.43
C GLN A 488 11.60 -21.81 6.35
N GLN A 489 12.80 -22.10 5.86
CA GLN A 489 13.80 -21.08 5.57
C GLN A 489 13.51 -20.48 4.19
N VAL A 490 13.08 -19.22 4.16
CA VAL A 490 12.74 -18.51 2.92
C VAL A 490 13.76 -17.39 2.69
N PRO A 491 14.34 -17.28 1.48
CA PRO A 491 15.19 -16.14 1.16
C PRO A 491 14.34 -14.87 1.10
N LEU A 492 14.51 -13.99 2.08
CA LEU A 492 13.84 -12.71 2.18
C LEU A 492 14.86 -11.58 2.06
N MET A 493 14.44 -10.46 1.46
CA MET A 493 15.27 -9.27 1.41
C MET A 493 15.34 -8.65 2.80
N ASN A 494 16.54 -8.54 3.35
CA ASN A 494 16.73 -7.82 4.60
C ASN A 494 16.57 -6.31 4.33
N ASN A 495 15.56 -5.68 4.94
CA ASN A 495 15.24 -4.27 4.71
C ASN A 495 16.36 -3.30 5.12
N VAL A 496 17.30 -3.74 5.98
CA VAL A 496 18.43 -2.92 6.43
C VAL A 496 19.62 -3.06 5.49
N THR A 497 19.95 -4.30 5.09
CA THR A 497 21.18 -4.57 4.30
C THR A 497 20.94 -4.63 2.80
N GLY A 498 19.68 -4.79 2.36
CA GLY A 498 19.34 -5.04 0.95
C GLY A 498 19.88 -6.37 0.41
N ALA A 499 20.30 -7.29 1.27
CA ALA A 499 20.76 -8.62 0.89
C ALA A 499 19.66 -9.67 1.10
N LEU A 500 19.63 -10.71 0.25
CA LEU A 500 18.79 -11.89 0.50
C LEU A 500 19.37 -12.69 1.67
N GLN A 501 18.54 -12.91 2.69
CA GLN A 501 18.86 -13.70 3.86
C GLN A 501 17.78 -14.76 4.04
N ASN A 502 18.19 -16.02 4.27
CA ASN A 502 17.26 -17.07 4.66
C ASN A 502 16.73 -16.76 6.06
N GLN A 503 15.42 -16.53 6.15
CA GLN A 503 14.73 -16.27 7.41
C GLN A 503 13.71 -17.38 7.68
N PRO A 504 13.53 -17.81 8.94
CA PRO A 504 12.49 -18.75 9.30
C PRO A 504 11.12 -18.09 9.17
N VAL A 505 10.32 -18.55 8.22
CA VAL A 505 8.93 -18.12 8.02
C VAL A 505 8.01 -19.24 8.47
N ASN A 506 7.10 -18.93 9.41
CA ASN A 506 6.09 -19.87 9.87
C ASN A 506 4.91 -19.91 8.89
N PHE A 507 4.74 -20.99 8.13
CA PHE A 507 3.61 -21.22 7.22
C PHE A 507 2.43 -21.99 7.85
N SER A 508 2.44 -22.24 9.15
CA SER A 508 1.35 -22.94 9.82
C SER A 508 0.03 -22.19 9.68
N THR A 509 -0.96 -22.87 9.10
CA THR A 509 -2.28 -22.31 8.79
C THR A 509 -3.30 -22.46 9.91
N GLY A 510 -2.99 -23.29 10.90
CA GLY A 510 -3.91 -23.72 11.95
C GLY A 510 -4.93 -24.77 11.50
N TYR A 511 -4.92 -25.18 10.23
CA TYR A 511 -5.75 -26.28 9.74
C TYR A 511 -5.05 -27.61 9.93
N THR A 512 -5.83 -28.67 10.15
CA THR A 512 -5.33 -30.06 10.22
C THR A 512 -5.93 -30.87 9.08
N LEU A 513 -5.11 -31.64 8.36
CA LEU A 513 -5.62 -32.61 7.39
C LEU A 513 -6.22 -33.78 8.16
N VAL A 514 -7.52 -34.05 8.01
CA VAL A 514 -8.21 -35.14 8.72
C VAL A 514 -8.25 -36.40 7.89
N ASP A 515 -8.61 -36.28 6.61
CA ASP A 515 -8.71 -37.41 5.69
C ASP A 515 -8.44 -36.94 4.26
N ALA A 516 -7.98 -37.87 3.41
CA ALA A 516 -7.67 -37.62 2.01
C ALA A 516 -8.01 -38.85 1.18
N LYS A 517 -8.87 -38.67 0.18
CA LYS A 517 -9.38 -39.75 -0.66
C LYS A 517 -9.30 -39.38 -2.14
N GLU A 518 -8.61 -40.21 -2.91
CA GLU A 518 -8.63 -40.12 -4.36
C GLU A 518 -10.00 -40.52 -4.90
N ASN A 519 -10.45 -39.82 -5.93
CA ASN A 519 -11.58 -40.28 -6.72
C ASN A 519 -11.16 -41.54 -7.51
N ALA A 520 -12.12 -42.39 -7.90
CA ALA A 520 -11.88 -43.65 -8.60
C ALA A 520 -11.08 -43.49 -9.92
N SER A 521 -11.12 -42.30 -10.53
CA SER A 521 -10.35 -41.95 -11.72
C SER A 521 -8.90 -41.55 -11.45
N GLY A 522 -8.50 -41.33 -10.19
CA GLY A 522 -7.19 -40.78 -9.82
C GLY A 522 -6.94 -39.34 -10.31
N SER A 523 -7.96 -38.67 -10.86
CA SER A 523 -7.83 -37.35 -11.47
C SER A 523 -8.12 -36.20 -10.51
N SER A 524 -8.69 -36.49 -9.35
CA SER A 524 -9.04 -35.50 -8.33
C SER A 524 -8.89 -36.09 -6.94
N LEU A 525 -8.37 -35.27 -6.03
CA LEU A 525 -8.24 -35.58 -4.62
C LEU A 525 -9.28 -34.80 -3.83
N THR A 526 -10.03 -35.49 -2.98
CA THR A 526 -10.95 -34.89 -2.01
C THR A 526 -10.34 -35.00 -0.63
N ILE A 527 -10.30 -33.90 0.12
CA ILE A 527 -9.76 -33.86 1.48
C ILE A 527 -10.81 -33.35 2.45
N VAL A 528 -10.71 -33.80 3.70
CA VAL A 528 -11.39 -33.22 4.86
C VAL A 528 -10.35 -32.48 5.68
N VAL A 529 -10.58 -31.20 5.95
CA VAL A 529 -9.71 -30.40 6.82
C VAL A 529 -10.49 -29.93 8.04
N GLU A 530 -9.83 -29.95 9.19
CA GLU A 530 -10.33 -29.36 10.42
C GLU A 530 -9.81 -27.92 10.53
N HIS A 531 -10.74 -27.00 10.78
CA HIS A 531 -10.45 -25.59 11.05
C HIS A 531 -9.95 -25.42 12.50
N PRO A 532 -9.27 -24.30 12.82
CA PRO A 532 -8.86 -24.00 14.21
C PRO A 532 -9.99 -23.98 15.26
N ASN A 533 -11.24 -23.85 14.83
CA ASN A 533 -12.42 -23.87 15.69
C ASN A 533 -13.06 -25.27 15.83
N GLY A 534 -12.41 -26.34 15.32
CA GLY A 534 -12.89 -27.73 15.35
C GLY A 534 -13.96 -28.05 14.29
N SER A 535 -14.36 -27.10 13.45
CA SER A 535 -15.28 -27.38 12.34
C SER A 535 -14.57 -28.08 11.20
N LEU A 536 -15.28 -28.97 10.49
CA LEU A 536 -14.74 -29.71 9.34
C LEU A 536 -15.18 -29.06 8.03
N SER A 537 -14.30 -29.03 7.04
CA SER A 537 -14.65 -28.67 5.66
C SER A 537 -14.09 -29.66 4.65
N LEU A 538 -14.88 -29.88 3.59
CA LEU A 538 -14.52 -30.72 2.45
C LEU A 538 -13.94 -29.83 1.34
N ARG A 539 -12.78 -30.18 0.80
CA ARG A 539 -12.16 -29.49 -0.34
C ARG A 539 -11.77 -30.50 -1.42
N THR A 540 -11.73 -30.06 -2.67
CA THR A 540 -11.26 -30.87 -3.79
C THR A 540 -10.14 -30.17 -4.54
N SER A 541 -9.20 -30.93 -5.10
CA SER A 541 -8.07 -30.37 -5.87
C SER A 541 -8.53 -29.58 -7.09
N ALA A 542 -9.66 -29.99 -7.70
CA ALA A 542 -10.27 -29.26 -8.81
C ALA A 542 -10.83 -27.89 -8.39
N TRP A 543 -11.45 -27.79 -7.20
CA TRP A 543 -11.96 -26.53 -6.68
C TRP A 543 -10.82 -25.55 -6.38
N ASP A 544 -9.73 -26.05 -5.81
CA ASP A 544 -8.54 -25.23 -5.52
C ASP A 544 -7.81 -24.79 -6.79
N ALA A 545 -7.62 -25.70 -7.75
CA ALA A 545 -7.02 -25.37 -9.05
C ALA A 545 -7.82 -24.34 -9.85
N ALA A 546 -9.14 -24.33 -9.71
CA ALA A 546 -10.02 -23.36 -10.34
C ALA A 546 -10.06 -22.00 -9.61
N ASN A 547 -9.43 -21.88 -8.43
CA ASN A 547 -9.49 -20.66 -7.64
C ASN A 547 -8.61 -19.55 -8.27
N PRO A 548 -9.19 -18.40 -8.69
CA PRO A 548 -8.43 -17.33 -9.34
C PRO A 548 -7.37 -16.71 -8.43
N GLU A 549 -7.53 -16.80 -7.10
CA GLU A 549 -6.52 -16.32 -6.15
C GLU A 549 -5.22 -17.13 -6.23
N GLN A 550 -5.29 -18.44 -6.49
CA GLN A 550 -4.09 -19.26 -6.62
C GLN A 550 -3.22 -18.79 -7.79
N SER A 551 -3.82 -18.58 -8.97
CA SER A 551 -3.15 -18.06 -10.16
C SER A 551 -2.59 -16.65 -9.93
N ARG A 552 -3.37 -15.78 -9.27
CA ARG A 552 -2.93 -14.41 -8.92
C ARG A 552 -1.73 -14.42 -7.98
N LEU A 553 -1.72 -15.30 -6.98
CA LEU A 553 -0.64 -15.41 -6.00
C LEU A 553 0.62 -16.03 -6.62
N ASN A 554 0.47 -17.08 -7.43
CA ASN A 554 1.58 -17.64 -8.22
C ASN A 554 2.26 -16.55 -9.06
N ALA A 555 1.48 -15.74 -9.80
CA ALA A 555 2.03 -14.66 -10.62
C ALA A 555 2.80 -13.62 -9.78
N ARG A 556 2.30 -13.28 -8.58
CA ARG A 556 2.98 -12.34 -7.67
C ARG A 556 4.29 -12.88 -7.13
N VAL A 557 4.32 -14.15 -6.74
CA VAL A 557 5.56 -14.81 -6.28
C VAL A 557 6.59 -14.80 -7.40
N THR A 558 6.22 -15.19 -8.62
CA THR A 558 7.12 -15.16 -9.78
C THR A 558 7.68 -13.76 -10.06
N GLN A 559 6.86 -12.70 -9.91
CA GLN A 559 7.29 -11.31 -10.08
C GLN A 559 8.32 -10.85 -9.05
N THR A 560 8.34 -11.43 -7.85
CA THR A 560 9.35 -11.09 -6.83
C THR A 560 10.73 -11.69 -7.12
N GLY A 561 10.84 -12.61 -8.10
CA GLY A 561 12.09 -13.29 -8.42
C GLY A 561 12.54 -14.31 -7.36
N ILE A 562 11.74 -14.52 -6.31
CA ILE A 562 11.98 -15.53 -5.29
C ILE A 562 11.43 -16.86 -5.81
N ALA A 563 12.33 -17.77 -6.20
CA ALA A 563 11.93 -19.12 -6.60
C ALA A 563 11.29 -19.87 -5.41
N PRO A 564 10.24 -20.67 -5.63
CA PRO A 564 9.69 -21.54 -4.59
C PRO A 564 10.79 -22.46 -4.06
N THR A 565 10.87 -22.63 -2.74
CA THR A 565 11.75 -23.66 -2.16
C THR A 565 11.26 -25.02 -2.65
N PRO A 566 12.06 -25.80 -3.40
CA PRO A 566 11.62 -27.07 -3.93
C PRO A 566 11.30 -28.02 -2.78
N VAL A 567 10.15 -28.68 -2.87
CA VAL A 567 9.77 -29.75 -1.93
C VAL A 567 10.79 -30.87 -2.07
N VAL A 568 11.51 -31.19 -0.99
CA VAL A 568 12.29 -32.43 -0.93
C VAL A 568 11.33 -33.54 -0.47
N PRO A 569 10.90 -34.46 -1.35
CA PRO A 569 10.00 -35.53 -0.96
C PRO A 569 10.77 -36.50 -0.07
N GLY A 570 10.28 -36.76 1.14
CA GLY A 570 10.62 -37.99 1.85
C GLY A 570 11.79 -37.97 2.83
N VAL A 571 11.93 -36.95 3.67
CA VAL A 571 12.53 -37.19 5.00
C VAL A 571 11.37 -37.34 5.98
N PRO A 572 11.06 -38.58 6.44
CA PRO A 572 10.08 -38.80 7.50
C PRO A 572 10.46 -37.92 8.71
N LYS A 573 9.51 -37.13 9.21
CA LYS A 573 9.69 -36.40 10.47
C LYS A 573 9.85 -37.45 11.60
N PRO A 574 10.84 -37.33 12.50
CA PRO A 574 10.94 -38.21 13.66
C PRO A 574 9.78 -38.03 14.63
#